data_AF-A0A0F5PJX0-F1
#
_entry.id   AF-A0A0F5PJX0-F1
#
_cell.length_a   1.000
_cell.length_b   1.000
_cell.length_c   1.000
_cell.angle_alpha   90.00
_cell.angle_beta   90.00
_cell.angle_gamma   90.00
#
_symmetry.space_group_name_H-M   'P 1'
#
loop_
_entity.id
_entity.type
_entity.pdbx_description
1 polymer ?
#
loop_
_entity_poly.entity_id
_entity_poly.type
_entity_poly.pdbx_seq_one_letter_code
_entity_poly.pdbx_strand_id
1 'polypeptide(L)'
;MRILLATFFASSPSTFFYSLGGGLLSLIVMYLVKNIGKNHVSEVGVSVSGGVFHNIGQMLVASAIVQNVKIMIYLPVLMIAGIGTGIFVGLSSKFLLKHWNKLKILKY
;
A
#
# COMPACT_ATOMS: atom_id res chain seq x y z
N MET A 1 11.81 6.69 -1.70
CA MET A 1 11.99 7.42 -2.98
C MET A 1 10.69 7.97 -3.59
N ARG A 2 9.56 7.25 -3.63
CA ARG A 2 8.28 7.78 -4.16
C ARG A 2 7.75 9.02 -3.41
N ILE A 3 7.94 9.05 -2.09
CA ILE A 3 7.36 10.08 -1.20
C ILE A 3 8.10 11.42 -1.34
N LEU A 4 9.44 11.40 -1.48
CA LEU A 4 10.25 12.62 -1.59
C LEU A 4 10.09 13.32 -2.95
N LEU A 5 9.97 12.55 -4.03
CA LEU A 5 9.70 13.07 -5.37
C LEU A 5 8.28 13.61 -5.49
N ALA A 6 7.29 12.93 -4.86
CA ALA A 6 5.93 13.45 -4.77
C ALA A 6 5.88 14.78 -4.00
N THR A 7 6.64 14.98 -2.92
CA THR A 7 6.67 16.28 -2.21
C THR A 7 7.31 17.42 -2.99
N PHE A 8 8.32 17.13 -3.81
CA PHE A 8 9.00 18.17 -4.60
C PHE A 8 8.17 18.62 -5.81
N PHE A 9 7.32 17.74 -6.36
CA PHE A 9 6.50 18.01 -7.54
C PHE A 9 4.99 18.15 -7.25
N ALA A 10 4.49 17.72 -6.09
CA ALA A 10 3.10 17.91 -5.71
C ALA A 10 2.87 19.33 -5.24
N SER A 11 1.97 20.01 -5.93
CA SER A 11 1.59 21.42 -5.78
C SER A 11 0.96 21.79 -4.42
N SER A 12 0.96 20.91 -3.41
CA SER A 12 0.45 21.19 -2.06
C SER A 12 1.01 20.22 -0.98
N PRO A 13 1.39 20.71 0.22
CA PRO A 13 1.82 19.89 1.36
C PRO A 13 0.83 18.80 1.76
N SER A 14 -0.45 18.98 1.47
CA SER A 14 -1.51 18.02 1.81
C SER A 14 -1.29 16.64 1.18
N THR A 15 -0.75 16.59 -0.04
CA THR A 15 -0.50 15.33 -0.79
C THR A 15 0.51 14.42 -0.09
N PHE A 16 1.46 15.02 0.63
CA PHE A 16 2.43 14.31 1.46
C PHE A 16 1.73 13.58 2.61
N PHE A 17 0.87 14.29 3.35
CA PHE A 17 0.13 13.72 4.47
C PHE A 17 -0.81 12.60 4.01
N TYR A 18 -1.43 12.74 2.83
CA TYR A 18 -2.25 11.67 2.23
C TYR A 18 -1.42 10.40 1.99
N SER A 19 -0.26 10.53 1.33
CA SER A 19 0.63 9.40 1.05
C SER A 19 1.23 8.79 2.32
N LEU A 20 1.54 9.61 3.32
CA LEU A 20 2.02 9.15 4.62
C LEU A 20 0.95 8.35 5.35
N GLY A 21 -0.28 8.87 5.45
CA GLY A 21 -1.38 8.19 6.13
C GLY A 21 -1.70 6.84 5.50
N GLY A 22 -1.81 6.81 4.17
CA GLY A 22 -1.98 5.55 3.43
C GLY A 22 -0.80 4.61 3.60
N GLY A 23 0.43 5.13 3.53
CA GLY A 23 1.65 4.32 3.67
C GLY A 23 1.79 3.66 5.05
N LEU A 24 1.58 4.42 6.12
CA LEU A 24 1.68 3.93 7.50
C LEU A 24 0.59 2.90 7.79
N LEU A 25 -0.66 3.17 7.42
CA LEU A 25 -1.77 2.23 7.65
C LEU A 25 -1.55 0.92 6.88
N SER A 26 -1.12 1.00 5.62
CA SER A 26 -0.76 -0.17 4.82
C SER A 26 0.35 -0.99 5.48
N LEU A 27 1.39 -0.34 6.02
CA LEU A 27 2.53 -1.03 6.61
C LEU A 27 2.13 -1.79 7.88
N ILE A 28 1.32 -1.17 8.75
CA ILE A 28 0.78 -1.79 9.95
C ILE A 28 -0.06 -3.01 9.58
N VAL A 29 -0.96 -2.88 8.60
CA VAL A 29 -1.84 -3.98 8.19
C VAL A 29 -1.06 -5.12 7.55
N MET A 30 -0.11 -4.82 6.64
CA MET A 30 0.74 -5.85 6.05
C MET A 30 1.53 -6.62 7.11
N TYR A 31 2.05 -5.92 8.13
CA TYR A 31 2.75 -6.55 9.24
C TYR A 31 1.83 -7.46 10.06
N LEU A 32 0.63 -6.99 10.41
CA LEU A 32 -0.37 -7.78 11.15
C LEU A 32 -0.84 -8.99 10.35
N VAL A 33 -1.18 -8.81 9.08
CA VAL A 33 -1.64 -9.90 8.20
C VAL A 33 -0.55 -10.95 8.05
N LYS A 34 0.71 -10.56 7.91
CA LYS A 34 1.84 -11.50 7.83
C LYS A 34 2.07 -12.24 9.15
N ASN A 35 1.94 -11.55 10.29
CA ASN A 35 2.18 -12.16 11.61
C ASN A 35 1.04 -13.10 12.03
N ILE A 36 -0.21 -12.74 11.75
CA ILE A 36 -1.40 -13.55 12.07
C ILE A 36 -1.52 -14.71 11.07
N GLY A 37 -1.36 -14.42 9.79
CA GLY A 37 -1.53 -15.37 8.70
C GLY A 37 -0.40 -16.38 8.56
N LYS A 38 0.82 -16.03 8.99
CA LYS A 38 2.04 -16.85 8.88
C LYS A 38 2.13 -17.54 7.51
N ASN A 39 2.11 -18.87 7.48
CA ASN A 39 2.24 -19.69 6.26
C ASN A 39 0.95 -19.82 5.44
N HIS A 40 -0.19 -19.37 5.97
CA HIS A 40 -1.49 -19.48 5.29
C HIS A 40 -1.78 -18.29 4.36
N VAL A 41 -0.98 -17.22 4.43
CA VAL A 41 -1.17 -16.03 3.60
C VAL A 41 -0.05 -15.90 2.58
N SER A 42 -0.43 -15.81 1.30
CA SER A 42 0.52 -15.59 0.22
C SER A 42 1.03 -14.15 0.19
N GLU A 43 2.21 -13.93 -0.38
CA GLU A 43 2.74 -12.57 -0.64
C GLU A 43 1.76 -11.71 -1.46
N VAL A 44 0.92 -12.34 -2.29
CA VAL A 44 -0.17 -11.66 -3.02
C VAL A 44 -1.26 -11.19 -2.07
N GLY A 45 -1.68 -12.02 -1.11
CA GLY A 45 -2.68 -11.66 -0.10
C GLY A 45 -2.22 -10.51 0.81
N VAL A 46 -0.95 -10.51 1.22
CA VAL A 46 -0.34 -9.39 1.98
C VAL A 46 -0.36 -8.10 1.15
N SER A 47 0.00 -8.20 -0.14
CA SER A 47 0.00 -7.05 -1.06
C SER A 47 -1.40 -6.49 -1.31
N VAL A 48 -2.41 -7.34 -1.52
CA VAL A 48 -3.83 -6.94 -1.69
C VAL A 48 -4.36 -6.23 -0.46
N SER A 49 -4.14 -6.82 0.72
CA SER A 49 -4.58 -6.19 1.97
C SER A 49 -3.88 -4.84 2.19
N GLY A 50 -2.57 -4.76 1.99
CA GLY A 50 -1.90 -3.45 2.07
C GLY A 50 -2.38 -2.44 1.04
N GLY A 51 -2.63 -2.84 -0.22
CA GLY A 51 -3.17 -1.94 -1.26
C GLY A 51 -4.55 -1.37 -0.92
N VAL A 52 -5.45 -2.18 -0.36
CA VAL A 52 -6.76 -1.72 0.11
C VAL A 52 -6.61 -0.73 1.27
N PHE A 53 -5.82 -1.08 2.29
CA PHE A 53 -5.65 -0.23 3.46
C PHE A 53 -4.80 1.03 3.18
N HIS A 54 -3.95 1.00 2.14
CA HIS A 54 -3.28 2.20 1.65
C HIS A 54 -4.30 3.25 1.17
N ASN A 55 -5.27 2.82 0.36
CA ASN A 55 -6.30 3.71 -0.15
C ASN A 55 -7.23 4.20 0.96
N ILE A 56 -7.56 3.35 1.94
CA ILE A 56 -8.34 3.73 3.12
C ILE A 56 -7.59 4.79 3.93
N GLY A 57 -6.32 4.56 4.27
CA GLY A 57 -5.52 5.50 5.06
C GLY A 57 -5.31 6.83 4.34
N GLN A 58 -5.09 6.79 3.03
CA GLN A 58 -4.99 8.00 2.21
C GLN A 58 -6.29 8.81 2.27
N MET A 59 -7.44 8.14 2.13
CA MET A 59 -8.74 8.80 2.11
C MET A 59 -9.16 9.34 3.48
N LEU A 60 -8.80 8.65 4.56
CA LEU A 60 -9.01 9.13 5.93
C LEU A 60 -8.28 10.45 6.16
N VAL A 61 -6.98 10.52 5.84
CA VAL A 61 -6.21 11.78 5.99
C VAL A 61 -6.73 12.86 5.04
N ALA A 62 -7.12 12.51 3.80
CA ALA A 62 -7.74 13.45 2.88
C ALA A 62 -9.05 14.04 3.43
N SER A 63 -9.92 13.20 3.99
CA SER A 63 -11.18 13.65 4.59
C SER A 63 -10.97 14.56 5.80
N ALA A 64 -9.92 14.30 6.59
CA ALA A 64 -9.57 15.10 7.76
C ALA A 64 -9.01 16.49 7.37
N ILE A 65 -8.16 16.55 6.35
CA ILE A 65 -7.55 17.81 5.89
C ILE A 65 -8.56 18.67 5.11
N VAL A 66 -9.36 18.07 4.24
CA VAL A 66 -10.36 18.79 3.42
C VAL A 66 -11.66 19.04 4.21
N GLN A 67 -11.79 18.46 5.42
CA GLN A 67 -13.00 18.49 6.26
C GLN A 67 -14.27 18.08 5.50
N ASN A 68 -14.15 17.13 4.58
CA ASN A 68 -15.24 16.67 3.73
C ASN A 68 -15.30 15.15 3.68
N VAL A 69 -16.26 14.60 4.43
CA VAL A 69 -16.49 13.15 4.52
C VAL A 69 -17.00 12.57 3.19
N LYS A 70 -17.58 13.38 2.30
CA LYS A 70 -18.08 12.91 1.00
C LYS A 70 -16.98 12.35 0.10
N ILE A 71 -15.72 12.68 0.36
CA ILE A 71 -14.57 12.12 -0.35
C ILE A 71 -14.48 10.59 -0.14
N MET A 72 -15.02 10.05 0.95
CA MET A 72 -15.09 8.60 1.18
C MET A 72 -16.03 7.88 0.20
N ILE A 73 -16.88 8.58 -0.58
CA ILE A 73 -17.68 7.98 -1.66
C ILE A 73 -16.79 7.34 -2.74
N TYR A 74 -15.55 7.80 -2.92
CA TYR A 74 -14.63 7.18 -3.88
C TYR A 74 -14.05 5.85 -3.37
N LEU A 75 -14.20 5.51 -2.08
CA LEU A 75 -13.62 4.29 -1.48
C LEU A 75 -14.00 2.99 -2.21
N PRO A 76 -15.26 2.72 -2.62
CA PRO A 76 -15.61 1.48 -3.32
C PRO A 76 -14.80 1.29 -4.60
N VAL A 77 -14.65 2.36 -5.38
CA VAL A 77 -13.86 2.35 -6.61
C VAL A 77 -12.38 2.16 -6.30
N LEU A 78 -11.86 2.88 -5.29
CA LEU A 78 -10.47 2.72 -4.86
C LEU A 78 -10.18 1.34 -4.26
N MET A 79 -11.15 0.69 -3.62
CA MET A 79 -10.98 -0.67 -3.08
C MET A 79 -10.81 -1.67 -4.22
N ILE A 80 -11.64 -1.58 -5.27
CA ILE A 80 -11.50 -2.43 -6.47
C ILE A 80 -10.13 -2.20 -7.12
N ALA A 81 -9.72 -0.94 -7.28
CA ALA A 81 -8.40 -0.60 -7.80
C ALA A 81 -7.27 -1.10 -6.89
N GLY A 82 -7.44 -1.02 -5.56
CA GLY A 82 -6.50 -1.51 -4.55
C GLY A 82 -6.32 -3.02 -4.58
N ILE A 83 -7.39 -3.77 -4.81
CA ILE A 83 -7.33 -5.22 -5.03
C ILE A 83 -6.58 -5.52 -6.33
N GLY A 84 -6.96 -4.89 -7.43
CA GLY A 84 -6.31 -5.11 -8.74
C GLY A 84 -4.81 -4.82 -8.68
N THR A 85 -4.44 -3.61 -8.26
CA THR A 85 -3.04 -3.21 -8.09
C THR A 85 -2.31 -4.07 -7.07
N GLY A 86 -2.95 -4.44 -5.96
CA GLY A 86 -2.39 -5.34 -4.96
C GLY A 86 -2.06 -6.73 -5.52
N ILE A 87 -2.88 -7.29 -6.40
CA ILE A 87 -2.59 -8.56 -7.08
C ILE A 87 -1.37 -8.39 -7.99
N PHE A 88 -1.34 -7.35 -8.83
CA PHE A 88 -0.22 -7.08 -9.74
C PHE A 88 1.11 -6.89 -9.00
N VAL A 89 1.10 -6.09 -7.94
CA VAL A 89 2.29 -5.85 -7.10
C VAL A 89 2.71 -7.13 -6.39
N GLY A 90 1.75 -7.93 -5.90
CA GLY A 90 2.04 -9.19 -5.22
C GLY A 90 2.67 -10.23 -6.13
N LEU A 91 2.15 -10.37 -7.36
CA LEU A 91 2.73 -11.25 -8.38
C LEU A 91 4.12 -10.75 -8.78
N SER A 92 4.28 -9.46 -9.02
CA SER A 92 5.57 -8.86 -9.36
C SER A 92 6.60 -9.11 -8.26
N SER A 93 6.24 -8.89 -7.00
CA SER A 93 7.07 -9.19 -5.83
C SER A 93 7.46 -10.67 -5.76
N LYS A 94 6.50 -11.58 -5.98
CA LYS A 94 6.77 -13.03 -6.00
C LYS A 94 7.77 -13.42 -7.10
N PHE A 95 7.62 -12.88 -8.32
CA PHE A 95 8.57 -13.11 -9.41
C PHE A 95 9.95 -12.54 -9.09
N LEU A 96 10.01 -11.33 -8.57
CA LEU A 96 11.26 -10.69 -8.17
C LEU A 96 11.97 -11.49 -7.07
N LEU A 97 11.28 -11.89 -6.01
CA LEU A 97 11.84 -12.70 -4.92
C LEU A 97 12.33 -14.06 -5.40
N LYS A 98 11.61 -14.70 -6.33
CA LYS A 98 12.04 -15.97 -6.94
C LYS A 98 13.36 -15.84 -7.70
N HIS A 99 13.54 -14.76 -8.47
CA HIS A 99 14.79 -14.52 -9.21
C HIS A 99 15.90 -13.97 -8.32
N TRP A 100 15.55 -13.17 -7.32
CA TRP A 100 16.48 -12.63 -6.32
C TRP A 100 17.13 -13.76 -5.51
N ASN A 101 16.35 -14.77 -5.08
CA ASN A 101 16.89 -15.97 -4.43
C ASN A 101 17.76 -16.81 -5.37
N LYS A 102 17.52 -16.76 -6.68
CA LYS A 102 18.33 -17.45 -7.69
C LYS A 102 19.68 -16.75 -7.93
N LEU A 103 19.74 -15.44 -7.69
CA LEU A 103 20.95 -14.62 -7.81
C LEU A 103 21.77 -14.57 -6.51
N LYS A 104 21.13 -14.73 -5.35
CA LYS A 104 21.82 -14.77 -4.05
C LYS A 104 22.25 -16.19 -3.65
N ILE A 105 23.44 -16.53 -4.14
CA ILE A 105 24.47 -17.34 -3.48
C ILE A 105 24.93 -16.73 -2.13
N LEU A 106 24.43 -15.55 -1.74
CA LEU A 106 24.77 -14.92 -0.47
C LEU A 106 23.70 -15.19 0.59
N LYS A 107 23.89 -16.33 1.26
CA LYS A 107 23.50 -16.57 2.65
C LYS A 107 24.00 -15.42 3.51
N TYR A 108 23.08 -14.75 4.20
CA TYR A 108 23.31 -14.25 5.55
C TYR A 108 22.16 -14.76 6.40
#